data_AF-A0A3N5P3Q0-F1
#
_entry.id   AF-A0A3N5P3Q0-F1
#
_cell.length_a   1.000
_cell.length_b   1.000
_cell.length_c   1.000
_cell.angle_alpha   90.00
_cell.angle_beta   90.00
_cell.angle_gamma   90.00
#
_symmetry.space_group_name_H-M   'P 1'
#
loop_
_entity.id
_entity.type
_entity.pdbx_description
1 polymer ?
#
loop_
_entity_poly.entity_id
_entity_poly.type
_entity_poly.pdbx_seq_one_letter_code
_entity_poly.pdbx_strand_id
1 'polypeptide(L)'
;MAETLGVERMETLDLMIPDRHPGDLAAWLNERSDLATVAVVGHEPHVGELVTWLVGGKGSAFEFKKGGVCLLRIDDKVDAGSAVVQWHMTPAQLRALAD
;
A
#
# COMPACT_ATOMS: atom_id res chain seq x y z
N MET A 1 -14.07 -8.01 0.93
CA MET A 1 -12.74 -7.65 0.36
C MET A 1 -11.73 -8.76 0.63
N ALA A 2 -11.43 -9.10 1.89
CA ALA A 2 -10.47 -10.18 2.19
C ALA A 2 -10.87 -11.55 1.64
N GLU A 3 -12.14 -11.97 1.79
CA GLU A 3 -12.63 -13.25 1.25
C GLU A 3 -12.52 -13.32 -0.28
N THR A 4 -12.79 -12.22 -0.98
CA THR A 4 -12.68 -12.10 -2.44
C THR A 4 -11.23 -12.14 -2.93
N LEU A 5 -10.29 -11.71 -2.08
CA LEU A 5 -8.87 -11.67 -2.40
C LEU A 5 -8.14 -12.96 -1.97
N GLY A 6 -8.85 -13.96 -1.41
CA GLY A 6 -8.24 -15.17 -0.88
C GLY A 6 -7.29 -14.92 0.30
N VAL A 7 -7.53 -13.86 1.07
CA VAL A 7 -6.66 -13.45 2.17
C VAL A 7 -6.78 -14.45 3.32
N GLU A 8 -5.70 -15.19 3.58
CA GLU A 8 -5.64 -16.18 4.67
C GLU A 8 -5.47 -15.54 6.05
N ARG A 9 -4.91 -14.33 6.10
CA ARG A 9 -4.60 -13.61 7.35
C ARG A 9 -4.95 -12.13 7.24
N MET A 10 -5.82 -11.66 8.15
CA MET A 10 -6.19 -10.25 8.29
C MET A 10 -5.74 -9.74 9.65
N GLU A 11 -5.06 -8.59 9.67
CA GLU A 11 -4.65 -7.90 10.89
C GLU A 11 -5.08 -6.43 10.81
N THR A 12 -5.73 -5.93 11.86
CA THR A 12 -6.01 -4.49 12.00
C THR A 12 -4.85 -3.86 12.74
N LEU A 13 -4.22 -2.86 12.12
CA LEU A 13 -3.08 -2.15 12.67
C LEU A 13 -3.43 -0.67 12.84
N ASP A 14 -3.14 -0.14 14.03
CA ASP A 14 -3.24 1.29 14.31
C ASP A 14 -2.14 2.12 13.61
N LEU A 15 -1.34 1.48 12.76
CA LEU A 15 -0.28 2.09 11.96
C LEU A 15 -0.81 2.79 10.70
N MET A 16 -2.06 2.56 10.32
CA MET A 16 -2.72 3.19 9.17
C MET A 16 -3.68 4.34 9.58
N ILE A 17 -3.66 4.75 10.84
CA ILE A 17 -4.41 5.90 11.36
C ILE A 17 -3.76 7.20 10.86
N PRO A 18 -4.53 8.29 10.64
CA PRO A 18 -3.95 9.61 10.38
C PRO A 18 -2.85 9.99 11.38
N ASP A 19 -1.85 10.75 10.92
CA ASP A 19 -0.70 11.25 11.69
C ASP A 19 0.41 10.23 12.05
N ARG A 20 0.32 8.97 11.62
CA ARG A 20 1.43 8.01 11.74
C ARG A 20 2.44 8.18 10.60
N HIS A 21 3.72 8.04 10.93
CA HIS A 21 4.77 8.14 9.93
C HIS A 21 4.85 6.84 9.10
N PRO A 22 5.01 6.89 7.76
CA PRO A 22 5.11 5.71 6.90
C PRO A 22 6.16 4.68 7.35
N GLY A 23 7.23 5.15 7.99
CA GLY A 23 8.29 4.32 8.55
C GLY A 23 7.83 3.35 9.65
N ASP A 24 6.73 3.63 10.37
CA ASP A 24 6.20 2.71 11.39
C ASP A 24 5.66 1.43 10.75
N LEU A 25 4.90 1.58 9.66
CA LEU A 25 4.41 0.44 8.88
C LEU A 25 5.58 -0.31 8.23
N ALA A 26 6.57 0.41 7.71
CA ALA A 26 7.76 -0.20 7.12
C ALA A 26 8.53 -1.05 8.16
N ALA A 27 8.71 -0.56 9.39
CA ALA A 27 9.33 -1.32 10.46
C ALA A 27 8.55 -2.61 10.76
N TRP A 28 7.22 -2.50 10.89
CA TRP A 28 6.35 -3.65 11.12
C TRP A 28 6.41 -4.68 9.98
N LEU A 29 6.41 -4.23 8.72
CA LEU A 29 6.50 -5.12 7.55
C LEU A 29 7.85 -5.86 7.50
N ASN A 30 8.95 -5.18 7.87
CA ASN A 30 10.27 -5.80 7.88
C ASN A 30 10.45 -6.86 8.96
N GLU A 31 9.64 -6.86 10.02
CA GLU A 31 9.62 -7.92 11.05
C GLU A 31 8.87 -9.18 10.57
N ARG A 32 8.28 -9.15 9.37
CA ARG A 32 7.36 -10.17 8.85
C ARG A 32 7.91 -10.80 7.58
N SER A 33 9.06 -11.47 7.70
CA SER A 33 9.69 -12.21 6.61
C SER A 33 8.85 -13.40 6.08
N ASP A 34 7.77 -13.76 6.79
CA ASP A 34 6.78 -14.75 6.37
C ASP A 34 5.82 -14.25 5.29
N LEU A 35 5.76 -12.93 5.05
CA LEU A 35 4.81 -12.32 4.12
C LEU A 35 5.47 -12.01 2.77
N ALA A 36 5.06 -12.74 1.72
CA ALA A 36 5.52 -12.46 0.35
C ALA A 36 4.72 -11.35 -0.35
N THR A 37 3.43 -11.26 -0.05
CA THR A 37 2.51 -10.27 -0.64
C THR A 37 1.55 -9.77 0.44
N VAL A 38 1.43 -8.45 0.56
CA VAL A 38 0.53 -7.81 1.53
C VAL A 38 -0.38 -6.81 0.84
N ALA A 39 -1.64 -6.75 1.27
CA ALA A 39 -2.57 -5.70 0.90
C ALA A 39 -2.71 -4.74 2.10
N VAL A 40 -2.26 -3.51 1.92
CA VAL A 40 -2.43 -2.44 2.92
C VAL A 40 -3.65 -1.62 2.52
N VAL A 41 -4.60 -1.46 3.45
CA VAL A 41 -5.84 -0.70 3.24
C VAL A 41 -5.91 0.42 4.26
N GLY A 42 -6.22 1.63 3.79
CA GLY A 42 -6.34 2.80 4.64
C GLY A 42 -7.12 3.92 3.94
N HIS A 43 -6.92 5.14 4.42
CA HIS A 43 -7.61 6.33 3.93
C HIS A 43 -6.64 7.34 3.33
N GLU A 44 -7.15 8.20 2.45
CA GLU A 44 -6.46 9.43 2.06
C GLU A 44 -6.40 10.42 3.25
N PRO A 45 -5.33 11.22 3.38
CA PRO A 45 -4.15 11.30 2.51
C PRO A 45 -3.09 10.21 2.76
N HIS A 46 -3.21 9.47 3.86
CA HIS A 46 -2.15 8.60 4.37
C HIS A 46 -1.70 7.50 3.39
N VAL A 47 -2.63 6.90 2.63
CA VAL A 47 -2.25 5.91 1.60
C VAL A 47 -1.41 6.56 0.49
N GLY A 48 -1.81 7.74 0.01
CA GLY A 48 -1.05 8.51 -0.98
C GLY A 48 0.34 8.90 -0.48
N GLU A 49 0.44 9.34 0.78
CA GLU A 49 1.69 9.69 1.45
C GLU A 49 2.62 8.49 1.65
N LEU A 50 2.08 7.35 2.08
CA LEU A 50 2.82 6.09 2.22
C LEU A 50 3.45 5.68 0.87
N VAL A 51 2.64 5.66 -0.19
CA VAL A 51 3.13 5.29 -1.53
C VAL A 51 4.17 6.29 -2.02
N THR A 52 3.92 7.60 -1.83
CA THR A 52 4.89 8.65 -2.18
C THR A 52 6.23 8.45 -1.45
N TRP A 53 6.19 8.13 -0.15
CA TRP A 53 7.39 7.88 0.65
C TRP A 53 8.14 6.62 0.21
N LEU A 54 7.42 5.51 -0.03
CA LEU A 54 8.01 4.23 -0.45
C LEU A 54 8.72 4.33 -1.79
N VAL A 55 8.27 5.20 -2.71
CA VAL A 55 8.93 5.40 -4.01
C VAL A 55 9.94 6.56 -4.01
N GLY A 56 10.20 7.16 -2.85
CA GLY A 56 11.20 8.24 -2.69
C GLY A 56 10.73 9.59 -3.23
N GLY A 57 9.41 9.75 -3.41
CA GLY A 57 8.78 10.99 -3.81
C GLY A 57 8.65 12.01 -2.68
N LYS A 58 8.04 13.15 -2.99
CA LYS A 58 7.78 14.25 -2.05
C LYS A 58 6.36 14.80 -2.25
N GLY A 59 5.78 15.35 -1.19
CA GLY A 59 4.43 15.91 -1.24
C GLY A 59 3.36 14.83 -1.42
N SER A 60 2.31 15.13 -2.19
CA SER A 60 1.21 14.20 -2.48
C SER A 60 1.31 13.71 -3.93
N ALA A 61 2.34 12.92 -4.24
CA ALA A 61 2.61 12.47 -5.60
C ALA A 61 1.60 11.42 -6.09
N PHE A 62 0.88 10.78 -5.18
CA PHE A 62 -0.14 9.78 -5.45
C PHE A 62 -1.45 10.17 -4.75
N GLU A 63 -2.56 10.02 -5.46
CA GLU A 63 -3.92 10.23 -4.94
C GLU A 63 -4.80 9.04 -5.31
N PHE A 64 -5.50 8.47 -4.32
CA PHE A 64 -6.37 7.34 -4.51
C PHE A 64 -7.85 7.75 -4.49
N LYS A 65 -8.60 7.29 -5.50
CA LYS A 65 -10.07 7.24 -5.39
C LYS A 65 -10.47 6.11 -4.45
N LYS A 66 -11.64 6.21 -3.80
CA LYS A 66 -12.17 5.11 -2.96
C LYS A 66 -12.24 3.81 -3.77
N GLY A 67 -11.51 2.78 -3.33
CA GLY A 67 -11.39 1.50 -4.02
C GLY A 67 -10.36 1.46 -5.15
N GLY A 68 -9.54 2.50 -5.32
CA GLY A 68 -8.35 2.47 -6.16
C GLY A 68 -7.25 1.64 -5.51
N VAL A 69 -6.33 1.13 -6.34
CA VAL A 69 -5.28 0.22 -5.90
C VAL A 69 -3.97 0.57 -6.60
N CYS A 70 -2.86 0.43 -5.89
CA CYS A 70 -1.50 0.55 -6.43
C CYS A 70 -0.73 -0.70 -6.05
N LEU A 71 -0.03 -1.28 -7.02
CA LEU A 71 0.91 -2.37 -6.77
C LEU A 71 2.33 -1.83 -6.76
N LEU A 72 3.01 -2.11 -5.66
CA LEU A 72 4.41 -1.81 -5.46
C LEU A 72 5.20 -3.12 -5.45
N ARG A 73 6.37 -3.11 -6.07
CA ARG A 73 7.38 -4.16 -5.91
C ARG A 73 8.52 -3.62 -5.04
N ILE A 74 8.89 -4.38 -4.03
CA ILE A 74 10.03 -4.12 -3.16
C ILE A 74 10.86 -5.40 -3.18
N ASP A 75 12.14 -5.28 -3.57
CA ASP A 75 13.02 -6.45 -3.77
C ASP A 75 13.77 -6.83 -2.47
N ASP A 76 14.01 -5.85 -1.59
CA ASP A 76 14.74 -6.01 -0.32
C ASP A 76 13.91 -5.52 0.88
N LYS A 77 14.50 -4.69 1.75
CA LYS A 77 13.87 -4.10 2.92
C LYS A 77 12.87 -3.03 2.52
N VAL A 78 11.73 -2.99 3.19
CA VAL A 78 10.77 -1.88 3.09
C VAL A 78 11.36 -0.64 3.74
N ASP A 79 11.66 0.37 2.94
CA ASP A 79 12.19 1.67 3.37
C ASP A 79 11.79 2.81 2.40
N ALA A 80 12.13 4.04 2.74
CA ALA A 80 11.96 5.19 1.85
C ALA A 80 12.67 4.96 0.52
N GLY A 81 11.96 5.12 -0.60
CA GLY A 81 12.54 4.93 -1.94
C GLY A 81 12.87 3.48 -2.32
N SER A 82 12.46 2.50 -1.52
CA SER A 82 12.71 1.07 -1.79
C SER A 82 11.74 0.45 -2.82
N ALA A 83 10.63 1.13 -3.12
CA ALA A 83 9.54 0.57 -3.93
C ALA A 83 9.55 1.05 -5.37
N VAL A 84 9.19 0.14 -6.28
CA VAL A 84 8.90 0.43 -7.69
C VAL A 84 7.40 0.28 -7.94
N VAL A 85 6.78 1.31 -8.50
CA VAL A 85 5.37 1.26 -8.92
C VAL A 85 5.23 0.37 -10.14
N GLN A 86 4.47 -0.72 -10.01
CA GLN A 86 4.10 -1.57 -11.14
C GLN A 86 2.89 -1.00 -11.88
N TRP A 87 1.88 -0.58 -11.12
CA TRP A 87 0.69 0.09 -11.65
C TRP A 87 -0.07 0.82 -10.55
N HIS A 88 -0.82 1.84 -10.93
CA HIS A 88 -1.76 2.58 -10.08
C HIS A 88 -3.07 2.76 -10.84
N MET A 89 -4.16 2.24 -10.32
CA MET A 89 -5.43 2.14 -11.02
C MET A 89 -6.62 2.63 -10.18
N THR A 90 -7.52 3.32 -10.86
CA THR A 90 -8.81 3.74 -10.32
C THR A 90 -9.82 2.59 -10.31
N PRO A 91 -10.90 2.68 -9.51
CA PRO A 91 -11.97 1.67 -9.53
C PRO A 91 -12.59 1.46 -10.92
N ALA A 92 -12.65 2.50 -11.75
CA ALA A 92 -13.20 2.40 -13.10
C ALA A 92 -12.31 1.56 -14.02
N GLN A 93 -10.98 1.76 -13.95
CA GLN A 93 -10.02 0.96 -14.70
C GLN A 93 -10.02 -0.50 -14.25
N LEU A 94 -10.08 -0.76 -12.93
CA LEU A 94 -10.14 -2.12 -12.39
C LEU A 94 -11.40 -2.86 -12.86
N ARG A 95 -12.56 -2.19 -12.88
CA ARG A 95 -13.80 -2.80 -13.41
C ARG A 95 -13.69 -3.14 -14.90
N ALA A 96 -13.05 -2.27 -15.69
CA ALA A 96 -12.85 -2.51 -17.11
C ALA A 96 -11.88 -3.68 -17.42
N LEU A 97 -11.08 -4.12 -16.44
CA LEU A 97 -10.19 -5.29 -16.55
C LEU A 97 -10.84 -6.59 -16.06
N ALA A 98 -11.99 -6.50 -15.40
CA ALA A 98 -12.71 -7.65 -14.83
C ALA A 98 -13.68 -8.30 -15.83
N ASP A 99 -13.80 -7.72 -17.03
CA ASP A 99 -14.54 -8.23 -18.19
C ASP A 99 -13.63 -9.13 -19.06
#